data_AF-A0AAV9JFZ6-F1
#
_entry.id   AF-A0AAV9JFZ6-F1
#
_cell.length_a   1.000
_cell.length_b   1.000
_cell.length_c   1.000
_cell.angle_alpha   90.00
_cell.angle_beta   90.00
_cell.angle_gamma   90.00
#
_symmetry.space_group_name_H-M   'P 1'
#
loop_
_entity.id
_entity.type
_entity.pdbx_description
1 polymer ?
#
loop_
_entity_poly.entity_id
_entity_poly.type
_entity_poly.pdbx_seq_one_letter_code
_entity_poly.pdbx_strand_id
1 'polypeptide(L)'
;MTKVAPASVLAKQRAGDAIDQGAASGHMAPDEVERKVRKALDDMTPENFDEIFRQIEEIVSQAKSETDGRTLREVVRVIFEEACNDGDSTGIYAQLCLKMLKSTGPEIRDESLKDRKGKPVAGAELFRKYLLGQCQEAFERGPEISAAHKAVAASRRALGLTQFVGELYKTRMLTIRTMHECVLRLMEFDGEPDSTTVERLVTLLRTVGATMSEDAQGCLLLATYIQRIDEVLLKCDSLPSRSRSLILDLNELRKAGWKVEGSTNGHDAALTSQAV
;
A
#
# COMPACT_ATOMS: atom_id res chain seq x y z
N MET A 1 -6.96 43.72 44.28
CA MET A 1 -7.06 42.26 44.52
C MET A 1 -8.20 41.75 43.65
N THR A 2 -7.87 41.24 42.46
CA THR A 2 -8.86 40.78 41.47
C THR A 2 -8.44 39.38 41.06
N LYS A 3 -9.14 38.36 41.59
CA LYS A 3 -8.87 36.95 41.29
C LYS A 3 -9.85 36.48 40.23
N VAL A 4 -9.30 36.16 39.06
CA VAL A 4 -9.95 35.48 37.95
C VAL A 4 -10.09 33.99 38.32
N ALA A 5 -11.27 33.42 38.07
CA ALA A 5 -11.55 31.98 38.25
C ALA A 5 -11.35 31.22 36.92
N PRO A 6 -10.92 29.93 36.94
CA PRO A 6 -10.40 29.24 35.75
C PRO A 6 -11.46 28.47 34.94
N ALA A 7 -11.17 28.35 33.64
CA ALA A 7 -11.97 27.71 32.60
C ALA A 7 -11.89 26.18 32.65
N SER A 8 -12.70 25.52 33.49
CA SER A 8 -12.74 24.05 33.55
C SER A 8 -14.14 23.42 33.55
N VAL A 9 -15.20 24.17 33.24
CA VAL A 9 -16.58 23.65 33.31
C VAL A 9 -17.29 23.51 31.96
N LEU A 10 -16.72 24.00 30.85
CA LEU A 10 -17.35 23.92 29.51
C LEU A 10 -16.87 22.75 28.61
N ALA A 11 -15.96 21.88 29.08
CA ALA A 11 -15.39 20.82 28.25
C ALA A 11 -16.03 19.42 28.44
N LYS A 12 -17.04 19.27 29.31
CA LYS A 12 -17.62 17.96 29.66
C LYS A 12 -18.98 17.63 29.02
N GLN A 13 -19.42 18.40 28.02
CA GLN A 13 -20.69 18.19 27.31
C GLN A 13 -20.55 17.90 25.80
N ARG A 14 -19.36 17.49 25.33
CA ARG A 14 -19.14 17.10 23.90
C ARG A 14 -18.57 15.69 23.71
N ALA A 15 -18.66 14.83 24.73
CA ALA A 15 -18.19 13.45 24.67
C ALA A 15 -19.34 12.42 24.68
N GLY A 16 -20.56 12.83 24.32
CA GLY A 16 -21.77 11.98 24.38
C GLY A 16 -22.37 11.56 23.03
N ASP A 17 -21.97 12.13 21.89
CA ASP A 17 -22.73 12.01 20.62
C ASP A 17 -21.97 11.31 19.47
N ALA A 18 -21.13 10.31 19.77
CA ALA A 18 -20.40 9.57 18.72
C ALA A 18 -20.59 8.03 18.76
N ILE A 19 -21.57 7.53 19.52
CA ILE A 19 -21.83 6.10 19.63
C ILE A 19 -23.33 5.82 19.52
N ASP A 20 -23.96 6.08 18.37
CA ASP A 20 -25.24 5.42 18.01
C ASP A 20 -25.72 5.62 16.55
N GLN A 21 -24.85 5.46 15.54
CA GLN A 21 -25.31 5.39 14.14
C GLN A 21 -25.12 4.01 13.48
N GLY A 22 -24.58 3.03 14.23
CA GLY A 22 -24.39 1.67 13.74
C GLY A 22 -25.65 0.80 13.85
N ALA A 23 -26.43 0.95 14.92
CA ALA A 23 -27.50 0.01 15.25
C ALA A 23 -28.78 0.18 14.41
N ALA A 24 -29.01 1.34 13.81
CA ALA A 24 -30.27 1.65 13.13
C ALA A 24 -30.34 1.22 11.65
N SER A 25 -29.22 0.81 11.04
CA SER A 25 -29.11 0.64 9.58
C SER A 25 -29.08 -0.80 9.06
N GLY A 26 -29.08 -1.81 9.95
CA GLY A 26 -28.93 -3.22 9.52
C GLY A 26 -27.57 -3.55 8.88
N HIS A 27 -26.63 -2.60 8.86
CA HIS A 27 -25.27 -2.77 8.38
C HIS A 27 -24.38 -3.41 9.45
N MET A 28 -23.36 -4.15 9.01
CA MET A 28 -22.35 -4.70 9.91
C MET A 28 -21.57 -3.57 10.57
N ALA A 29 -21.26 -3.73 11.86
CA ALA A 29 -20.36 -2.81 12.56
C ALA A 29 -18.93 -2.94 12.01
N PRO A 30 -18.09 -1.90 12.10
CA PRO A 30 -16.70 -1.93 11.63
C PRO A 30 -15.90 -3.13 12.15
N ASP A 31 -16.04 -3.48 13.43
CA ASP A 31 -15.36 -4.62 14.05
C ASP A 31 -15.80 -5.97 13.46
N GLU A 32 -17.07 -6.08 13.04
CA GLU A 32 -17.59 -7.28 12.39
C GLU A 32 -17.08 -7.40 10.95
N VAL A 33 -17.02 -6.27 10.23
CA VAL A 33 -16.41 -6.19 8.90
C VAL A 33 -14.95 -6.60 8.99
N GLU A 34 -14.17 -6.02 9.91
CA GLU A 34 -12.76 -6.35 10.11
C GLU A 34 -12.57 -7.85 10.33
N ARG A 35 -13.30 -8.43 11.30
CA ARG A 35 -13.17 -9.85 11.64
C ARG A 35 -13.51 -10.77 10.46
N LYS A 36 -14.55 -10.45 9.69
CA LYS A 36 -14.96 -11.27 8.54
C LYS A 36 -13.96 -11.16 7.39
N VAL A 37 -13.51 -9.95 7.06
CA VAL A 37 -12.52 -9.72 6.01
C VAL A 37 -11.20 -10.38 6.37
N ARG A 38 -10.70 -10.19 7.61
CA ARG A 38 -9.43 -10.81 8.05
C ARG A 38 -9.47 -12.32 7.95
N LYS A 39 -10.55 -12.95 8.43
CA LYS A 39 -10.73 -14.40 8.28
C LYS A 39 -10.72 -14.85 6.81
N ALA A 40 -11.39 -14.11 5.93
CA ALA A 40 -11.41 -14.45 4.51
C ALA A 40 -10.02 -14.31 3.86
N LEU A 41 -9.23 -13.32 4.28
CA LEU A 41 -7.84 -13.14 3.83
C LEU A 41 -6.90 -14.22 4.37
N ASP A 42 -7.06 -14.64 5.63
CA ASP A 42 -6.28 -15.73 6.24
C ASP A 42 -6.45 -17.06 5.49
N ASP A 43 -7.66 -17.30 4.95
CA ASP A 43 -7.99 -18.49 4.18
C ASP A 43 -7.63 -18.34 2.68
N MET A 44 -7.09 -17.20 2.24
CA MET A 44 -6.92 -16.87 0.82
C MET A 44 -5.72 -17.58 0.18
N THR A 45 -5.98 -18.30 -0.90
CA THR A 45 -4.99 -18.96 -1.76
C THR A 45 -5.30 -18.71 -3.23
N PRO A 46 -4.36 -18.98 -4.16
CA PRO A 46 -4.64 -18.86 -5.59
C PRO A 46 -5.84 -19.70 -6.06
N GLU A 47 -6.06 -20.87 -5.45
CA GLU A 47 -7.12 -21.81 -5.85
C GLU A 47 -8.52 -21.35 -5.44
N ASN A 48 -8.65 -20.66 -4.31
CA ASN A 48 -9.94 -20.17 -3.80
C ASN A 48 -10.14 -18.67 -3.96
N PHE A 49 -9.21 -17.99 -4.65
CA PHE A 49 -9.20 -16.53 -4.81
C PHE A 49 -10.54 -15.94 -5.25
N ASP A 50 -11.20 -16.54 -6.24
CA ASP A 50 -12.48 -16.05 -6.74
C ASP A 50 -13.61 -16.15 -5.71
N GLU A 51 -13.56 -17.17 -4.85
CA GLU A 51 -14.54 -17.38 -3.79
C GLU A 51 -14.30 -16.39 -2.63
N ILE A 52 -13.05 -16.21 -2.20
CA ILE A 52 -12.69 -15.21 -1.20
C ILE A 52 -13.04 -13.79 -1.68
N PHE A 53 -12.75 -13.49 -2.95
CA PHE A 53 -13.14 -12.22 -3.56
C PHE A 53 -14.66 -11.99 -3.47
N ARG A 54 -15.49 -12.99 -3.79
CA ARG A 54 -16.95 -12.87 -3.67
C ARG A 54 -17.41 -12.62 -2.24
N GLN A 55 -16.80 -13.27 -1.26
CA GLN A 55 -17.13 -13.03 0.15
C GLN A 55 -16.83 -11.58 0.57
N ILE A 56 -15.68 -11.05 0.14
CA ILE A 56 -15.29 -9.66 0.43
C ILE A 56 -16.17 -8.67 -0.35
N GLU A 57 -16.51 -8.98 -1.60
CA GLU A 57 -17.41 -8.17 -2.43
C GLU A 57 -18.82 -8.09 -1.84
N GLU A 58 -19.36 -9.20 -1.32
CA GLU A 58 -20.64 -9.22 -0.62
C GLU A 58 -20.61 -8.33 0.63
N ILE A 59 -19.52 -8.34 1.40
CA ILE A 59 -19.33 -7.43 2.54
C ILE A 59 -19.31 -5.97 2.06
N VAL A 60 -18.60 -5.67 0.98
CA VAL A 60 -18.52 -4.32 0.39
C VAL A 60 -19.87 -3.86 -0.19
N SER A 61 -20.76 -4.78 -0.55
CA SER A 61 -22.07 -4.44 -1.11
C SER A 61 -22.95 -3.60 -0.15
N GLN A 62 -22.73 -3.68 1.16
CA GLN A 62 -23.43 -2.80 2.12
C GLN A 62 -23.03 -1.32 1.95
N ALA A 63 -21.85 -1.04 1.39
CA ALA A 63 -21.41 0.33 1.12
C ALA A 63 -22.28 1.06 0.08
N LYS A 64 -23.14 0.33 -0.65
CA LYS A 64 -24.12 0.89 -1.58
C LYS A 64 -25.23 1.68 -0.89
N SER A 65 -25.50 1.37 0.38
CA SER A 65 -26.47 2.07 1.24
C SER A 65 -25.79 2.98 2.28
N GLU A 66 -24.48 3.17 2.19
CA GLU A 66 -23.71 4.10 3.02
C GLU A 66 -23.46 5.43 2.27
N THR A 67 -23.28 6.51 3.03
CA THR A 67 -22.95 7.84 2.47
C THR A 67 -21.50 8.26 2.69
N ASP A 68 -20.78 7.60 3.60
CA ASP A 68 -19.41 7.90 4.02
C ASP A 68 -18.38 6.87 3.53
N GLY A 69 -18.84 5.85 2.80
CA GLY A 69 -18.01 4.76 2.30
C GLY A 69 -17.22 4.03 3.39
N ARG A 70 -17.70 4.03 4.64
CA ARG A 70 -17.00 3.47 5.80
C ARG A 70 -16.64 2.00 5.63
N THR A 71 -17.53 1.18 5.07
CA THR A 71 -17.25 -0.25 4.86
C THR A 71 -16.13 -0.43 3.85
N LEU A 72 -16.18 0.27 2.71
CA LEU A 72 -15.14 0.16 1.69
C LEU A 72 -13.79 0.61 2.24
N ARG A 73 -13.77 1.70 3.02
CA ARG A 73 -12.56 2.20 3.68
C ARG A 73 -11.97 1.15 4.62
N GLU A 74 -12.82 0.51 5.41
CA GLU A 74 -12.44 -0.51 6.38
C GLU A 74 -11.88 -1.76 5.70
N VAL A 75 -12.55 -2.24 4.64
CA VAL A 75 -12.08 -3.37 3.84
C VAL A 75 -10.70 -3.08 3.21
N VAL A 76 -10.51 -1.89 2.65
CA VAL A 76 -9.21 -1.47 2.09
C VAL A 76 -8.11 -1.43 3.16
N ARG A 77 -8.42 -0.92 4.36
CA ARG A 77 -7.49 -0.91 5.50
C ARG A 77 -7.05 -2.33 5.86
N VAL A 78 -7.99 -3.25 6.03
CA VAL A 78 -7.71 -4.62 6.47
C VAL A 78 -6.89 -5.37 5.41
N ILE A 79 -7.23 -5.26 4.13
CA ILE A 79 -6.43 -5.86 3.03
C ILE A 79 -5.00 -5.33 3.06
N PHE A 80 -4.84 -4.02 3.23
CA PHE A 80 -3.52 -3.38 3.25
C PHE A 80 -2.67 -3.84 4.45
N GLU A 81 -3.28 -3.91 5.64
CA GLU A 81 -2.59 -4.38 6.84
C GLU A 81 -2.13 -5.83 6.71
N GLU A 82 -2.97 -6.71 6.18
CA GLU A 82 -2.65 -8.13 6.00
C GLU A 82 -1.53 -8.31 4.97
N ALA A 83 -1.62 -7.61 3.84
CA ALA A 83 -0.58 -7.63 2.81
C ALA A 83 0.79 -7.12 3.33
N CYS A 84 0.78 -6.17 4.27
CA CYS A 84 2.03 -5.71 4.90
C CYS A 84 2.58 -6.71 5.92
N ASN A 85 1.75 -7.54 6.54
CA ASN A 85 2.18 -8.56 7.50
C ASN A 85 2.69 -9.82 6.78
N ASP A 86 2.12 -10.15 5.63
CA ASP A 86 2.47 -11.31 4.79
C ASP A 86 3.15 -10.87 3.48
N GLY A 87 4.46 -10.61 3.57
CA GLY A 87 5.28 -10.14 2.46
C GLY A 87 5.36 -11.11 1.27
N ASP A 88 5.26 -12.42 1.53
CA ASP A 88 5.41 -13.46 0.51
C ASP A 88 4.18 -13.53 -0.42
N SER A 89 2.99 -13.23 0.12
CA SER A 89 1.74 -13.26 -0.61
C SER A 89 1.33 -11.88 -1.18
N THR A 90 2.21 -10.88 -1.15
CA THR A 90 1.88 -9.51 -1.63
C THR A 90 1.31 -9.46 -3.06
N GLY A 91 1.70 -10.40 -3.92
CA GLY A 91 1.15 -10.55 -5.27
C GLY A 91 -0.34 -10.88 -5.30
N ILE A 92 -0.82 -11.81 -4.47
CA ILE A 92 -2.25 -12.19 -4.45
C ILE A 92 -3.11 -11.05 -3.88
N TYR A 93 -2.62 -10.34 -2.86
CA TYR A 93 -3.29 -9.15 -2.34
C TYR A 93 -3.37 -8.03 -3.39
N ALA A 94 -2.32 -7.83 -4.20
CA ALA A 94 -2.36 -6.83 -5.27
C ALA A 94 -3.37 -7.19 -6.37
N GLN A 95 -3.52 -8.48 -6.69
CA GLN A 95 -4.58 -8.95 -7.58
C GLN A 95 -5.98 -8.76 -6.98
N LEU A 96 -6.14 -9.02 -5.68
CA LEU A 96 -7.39 -8.76 -4.96
C LEU A 96 -7.76 -7.27 -5.06
N CYS A 97 -6.82 -6.37 -4.74
CA CYS A 97 -7.01 -4.94 -4.88
C CYS A 97 -7.39 -4.52 -6.30
N LEU A 98 -6.76 -5.10 -7.32
CA LEU A 98 -7.08 -4.82 -8.72
C LEU A 98 -8.50 -5.29 -9.08
N LYS A 99 -8.92 -6.45 -8.59
CA LYS A 99 -10.26 -6.98 -8.84
C LYS A 99 -11.34 -6.16 -8.13
N MET A 100 -11.10 -5.79 -6.88
CA MET A 100 -11.98 -4.88 -6.11
C MET A 100 -12.09 -3.51 -6.78
N LEU A 101 -10.98 -2.93 -7.26
CA LEU A 101 -11.00 -1.68 -8.02
C LEU A 101 -11.93 -1.77 -9.24
N LYS A 102 -11.91 -2.89 -9.96
CA LYS A 102 -12.72 -3.11 -11.17
C LYS A 102 -14.20 -3.38 -10.87
N SER A 103 -14.53 -3.99 -9.73
CA SER A 103 -15.91 -4.31 -9.37
C SER A 103 -16.62 -3.25 -8.52
N THR A 104 -15.88 -2.30 -7.96
CA THR A 104 -16.47 -1.18 -7.19
C THR A 104 -17.24 -0.25 -8.13
N GLY A 105 -18.57 -0.41 -8.14
CA GLY A 105 -19.49 0.37 -8.97
C GLY A 105 -19.75 1.80 -8.47
N PRO A 106 -20.30 2.68 -9.32
CA PRO A 106 -20.53 4.10 -9.02
C PRO A 106 -21.57 4.34 -7.92
N GLU A 107 -22.34 3.32 -7.52
CA GLU A 107 -23.26 3.37 -6.40
C GLU A 107 -22.54 3.47 -5.05
N ILE A 108 -21.29 2.99 -4.96
CA ILE A 108 -20.47 3.11 -3.75
C ILE A 108 -19.76 4.46 -3.79
N ARG A 109 -20.06 5.32 -2.81
CA ARG A 109 -19.56 6.70 -2.76
C ARG A 109 -19.23 7.14 -1.35
N ASP A 110 -18.41 8.19 -1.25
CA ASP A 110 -18.15 8.91 -0.02
C ASP A 110 -18.44 10.40 -0.25
N GLU A 111 -19.50 10.90 0.38
CA GLU A 111 -19.96 12.28 0.28
C GLU A 111 -19.04 13.28 1.00
N SER A 112 -18.20 12.79 1.94
CA SER A 112 -17.19 13.61 2.61
C SER A 112 -16.00 13.93 1.69
N LEU A 113 -15.75 13.09 0.68
CA LEU A 113 -14.68 13.26 -0.28
C LEU A 113 -15.19 13.88 -1.57
N LYS A 114 -14.64 15.05 -1.92
CA LYS A 114 -14.99 15.74 -3.18
C LYS A 114 -13.89 15.64 -4.22
N ASP A 115 -14.28 15.49 -5.48
CA ASP A 115 -13.41 15.57 -6.64
C ASP A 115 -13.10 17.04 -7.00
N ARG A 116 -12.27 17.26 -8.04
CA ARG A 116 -11.95 18.61 -8.54
C ARG A 116 -13.17 19.40 -9.03
N LYS A 117 -14.29 18.72 -9.32
CA LYS A 117 -15.55 19.31 -9.77
C LYS A 117 -16.54 19.49 -8.61
N GLY A 118 -16.12 19.23 -7.37
CA GLY A 118 -16.96 19.34 -6.17
C GLY A 118 -17.96 18.20 -5.99
N LYS A 119 -17.90 17.14 -6.80
CA LYS A 119 -18.80 15.99 -6.72
C LYS A 119 -18.25 14.93 -5.75
N PRO A 120 -19.12 14.15 -5.09
CA PRO A 120 -18.69 13.00 -4.29
C PRO A 120 -17.82 12.04 -5.11
N VAL A 121 -16.76 11.54 -4.49
CA VAL A 121 -15.91 10.51 -5.10
C VAL A 121 -16.63 9.16 -4.99
N ALA A 122 -16.65 8.39 -6.08
CA ALA A 122 -17.40 7.14 -6.18
C ALA A 122 -16.67 6.07 -7.00
N GLY A 123 -17.11 4.82 -6.88
CA GLY A 123 -16.64 3.68 -7.67
C GLY A 123 -15.14 3.41 -7.55
N ALA A 124 -14.54 2.99 -8.66
CA ALA A 124 -13.10 2.72 -8.75
C ALA A 124 -12.21 3.88 -8.27
N GLU A 125 -12.61 5.14 -8.52
CA GLU A 125 -11.84 6.30 -8.06
C GLU A 125 -11.82 6.41 -6.53
N LEU A 126 -12.93 6.05 -5.87
CA LEU A 126 -13.00 6.01 -4.41
C LEU A 126 -12.09 4.93 -3.85
N PHE A 127 -12.14 3.71 -4.41
CA PHE A 127 -11.26 2.62 -4.02
C PHE A 127 -9.78 3.03 -4.15
N ARG A 128 -9.40 3.59 -5.30
CA ARG A 128 -8.04 4.09 -5.54
C ARG A 128 -7.65 5.16 -4.52
N LYS A 129 -8.55 6.09 -4.18
CA LYS A 129 -8.28 7.15 -3.20
C LYS A 129 -8.03 6.59 -1.79
N TYR A 130 -8.80 5.61 -1.35
CA TYR A 130 -8.56 4.94 -0.07
C TYR A 130 -7.24 4.16 -0.05
N LEU A 131 -6.95 3.40 -1.11
CA LEU A 131 -5.70 2.64 -1.20
C LEU A 131 -4.48 3.56 -1.22
N LEU A 132 -4.53 4.67 -1.96
CA LEU A 132 -3.47 5.67 -1.97
C LEU A 132 -3.28 6.32 -0.60
N GLY A 133 -4.37 6.62 0.10
CA GLY A 133 -4.33 7.12 1.47
C GLY A 133 -3.59 6.17 2.41
N GLN A 134 -3.88 4.86 2.34
CA GLN A 134 -3.16 3.83 3.11
C GLN A 134 -1.67 3.79 2.78
N CYS A 135 -1.31 3.85 1.50
CA CYS A 135 0.09 3.90 1.08
C CYS A 135 0.80 5.12 1.67
N GLN A 136 0.21 6.31 1.52
CA GLN A 136 0.79 7.57 2.00
C GLN A 136 0.99 7.54 3.52
N GLU A 137 -0.05 7.15 4.27
CA GLU A 137 0.00 7.06 5.72
C GLU A 137 1.05 6.06 6.21
N ALA A 138 1.14 4.89 5.58
CA ALA A 138 2.11 3.86 5.95
C ALA A 138 3.56 4.30 5.69
N PHE A 139 3.80 5.08 4.64
CA PHE A 139 5.13 5.67 4.37
C PHE A 139 5.41 6.91 5.24
N GLU A 140 4.40 7.63 5.74
CA GLU A 140 4.53 8.80 6.64
C GLU A 140 4.82 8.43 8.07
N ARG A 141 4.14 7.42 8.60
CA ARG A 141 4.37 6.96 9.96
C ARG A 141 5.75 6.32 10.13
N GLY A 142 6.37 5.86 9.03
CA GLY A 142 7.59 5.05 9.07
C GLY A 142 7.35 3.71 9.77
N PRO A 143 8.37 2.83 9.87
CA PRO A 143 8.28 1.71 10.81
C PRO A 143 8.14 2.29 12.21
N GLU A 144 7.00 2.09 12.88
CA GLU A 144 6.80 2.54 14.26
C GLU A 144 7.92 1.99 15.15
N ILE A 145 8.90 2.83 15.51
CA ILE A 145 10.02 2.49 16.40
C ILE A 145 9.48 2.47 17.84
N SER A 146 8.62 1.49 18.11
CA SER A 146 7.96 1.29 19.40
C SER A 146 8.58 0.07 20.08
N ALA A 147 9.64 0.33 20.85
CA ALA A 147 10.39 -0.59 21.72
C ALA A 147 11.08 -1.80 21.04
N ALA A 148 12.34 -2.05 21.43
CA ALA A 148 13.28 -3.00 20.84
C ALA A 148 12.77 -4.46 20.64
N HIS A 149 11.70 -4.89 21.32
CA HIS A 149 11.09 -6.21 21.13
C HIS A 149 10.09 -6.28 19.95
N LYS A 150 9.69 -5.14 19.38
CA LYS A 150 8.87 -5.07 18.15
C LYS A 150 9.70 -4.72 16.91
N ALA A 151 11.01 -4.49 17.05
CA ALA A 151 11.87 -4.08 15.94
C ALA A 151 11.85 -5.10 14.78
N VAL A 152 11.89 -6.40 15.06
CA VAL A 152 11.85 -7.44 14.02
C VAL A 152 10.48 -7.47 13.30
N ALA A 153 9.38 -7.37 14.06
CA ALA A 153 8.03 -7.32 13.48
C ALA A 153 7.81 -6.04 12.66
N ALA A 154 8.30 -4.89 13.15
CA ALA A 154 8.27 -3.63 12.45
C ALA A 154 9.12 -3.68 11.15
N SER A 155 10.31 -4.28 11.19
CA SER A 155 11.16 -4.47 10.01
C SER A 155 10.52 -5.41 8.98
N ARG A 156 9.91 -6.52 9.42
CA ARG A 156 9.17 -7.43 8.53
C ARG A 156 7.99 -6.71 7.87
N ARG A 157 7.21 -5.95 8.65
CA ARG A 157 6.08 -5.18 8.13
C ARG A 157 6.52 -4.07 7.17
N ALA A 158 7.66 -3.43 7.44
CA ALA A 158 8.22 -2.42 6.55
C ALA A 158 8.71 -3.00 5.22
N LEU A 159 9.27 -4.22 5.23
CA LEU A 159 9.60 -4.95 4.01
C LEU A 159 8.32 -5.37 3.25
N GLY A 160 7.33 -5.94 3.95
CA GLY A 160 6.04 -6.32 3.36
C GLY A 160 5.31 -5.13 2.72
N LEU A 161 5.28 -3.97 3.39
CA LEU A 161 4.79 -2.71 2.82
C LEU A 161 5.50 -2.36 1.50
N THR A 162 6.83 -2.50 1.49
CA THR A 162 7.65 -2.16 0.32
C THR A 162 7.35 -3.10 -0.85
N GLN A 163 7.24 -4.41 -0.58
CA GLN A 163 6.87 -5.41 -1.57
C GLN A 163 5.45 -5.18 -2.09
N PHE A 164 4.49 -4.95 -1.20
CA PHE A 164 3.09 -4.73 -1.56
C PHE A 164 2.89 -3.50 -2.44
N VAL A 165 3.51 -2.38 -2.08
CA VAL A 165 3.47 -1.15 -2.88
C VAL A 165 4.11 -1.36 -4.25
N GLY A 166 5.19 -2.14 -4.33
CA GLY A 166 5.79 -2.57 -5.59
C GLY A 166 4.81 -3.36 -6.46
N GLU A 167 4.11 -4.33 -5.89
CA GLU A 167 3.10 -5.14 -6.58
C GLU A 167 1.88 -4.30 -7.02
N LEU A 168 1.40 -3.37 -6.19
CA LEU A 168 0.35 -2.42 -6.57
C LEU A 168 0.76 -1.48 -7.72
N TYR A 169 2.04 -1.15 -7.83
CA TYR A 169 2.54 -0.38 -8.96
C TYR A 169 2.58 -1.21 -10.25
N LYS A 170 3.02 -2.48 -10.18
CA LYS A 170 3.00 -3.41 -11.32
C LYS A 170 1.59 -3.60 -11.88
N THR A 171 0.57 -3.62 -11.03
CA THR A 171 -0.85 -3.70 -11.44
C THR A 171 -1.43 -2.36 -11.94
N ARG A 172 -0.60 -1.32 -12.11
CA ARG A 172 -0.99 0.03 -12.55
C ARG A 172 -2.01 0.71 -11.63
N MET A 173 -2.08 0.30 -10.36
CA MET A 173 -2.96 0.93 -9.37
C MET A 173 -2.34 2.21 -8.79
N LEU A 174 -1.02 2.24 -8.68
CA LEU A 174 -0.25 3.41 -8.25
C LEU A 174 0.29 4.18 -9.45
N THR A 175 0.49 5.49 -9.25
CA THR A 175 1.10 6.36 -10.27
C THR A 175 2.61 6.40 -10.13
N ILE A 176 3.31 6.80 -11.19
CA ILE A 176 4.75 7.04 -11.15
C ILE A 176 5.16 8.08 -10.09
N ARG A 177 4.28 9.05 -9.82
CA ARG A 177 4.49 10.06 -8.77
C ARG A 177 4.49 9.42 -7.39
N THR A 178 3.50 8.59 -7.09
CA THR A 178 3.42 7.86 -5.82
C THR A 178 4.65 6.97 -5.64
N MET A 179 5.06 6.26 -6.70
CA MET A 179 6.25 5.43 -6.66
C MET A 179 7.53 6.25 -6.44
N HIS A 180 7.65 7.41 -7.09
CA HIS A 180 8.77 8.33 -6.87
C HIS A 180 8.85 8.80 -5.41
N GLU A 181 7.72 9.18 -4.82
CA GLU A 181 7.64 9.56 -3.40
C GLU A 181 8.09 8.41 -2.49
N CYS A 182 7.67 7.16 -2.75
CA CYS A 182 8.12 5.98 -1.99
C CYS A 182 9.64 5.77 -2.09
N VAL A 183 10.21 5.86 -3.29
CA VAL A 183 11.66 5.69 -3.53
C VAL A 183 12.46 6.81 -2.85
N LEU A 184 12.01 8.06 -2.92
CA LEU A 184 12.66 9.19 -2.26
C LEU A 184 12.77 8.98 -0.75
N ARG A 185 11.69 8.56 -0.10
CA ARG A 185 11.71 8.29 1.35
C ARG A 185 12.66 7.16 1.74
N LEU A 186 12.81 6.14 0.90
CA LEU A 186 13.79 5.07 1.13
C LEU A 186 15.24 5.52 0.89
N MET A 187 15.45 6.66 0.23
CA MET A 187 16.76 7.29 0.01
C MET A 187 17.05 8.45 0.99
N GLU A 188 16.12 8.77 1.89
CA GLU A 188 16.32 9.72 2.97
C GLU A 188 16.96 8.97 4.15
N PHE A 189 18.24 9.25 4.41
CA PHE A 189 19.00 8.67 5.49
C PHE A 189 19.41 9.77 6.47
N ASP A 190 19.00 9.63 7.73
CA ASP A 190 19.49 10.47 8.83
C ASP A 190 20.79 9.87 9.38
N GLY A 191 21.92 10.14 8.70
CA GLY A 191 23.24 9.66 9.10
C GLY A 191 23.72 8.44 8.31
N GLU A 192 24.22 7.40 8.99
CA GLU A 192 24.77 6.22 8.33
C GLU A 192 23.65 5.36 7.69
N PRO A 193 23.86 4.85 6.47
CA PRO A 193 22.85 4.07 5.77
C PRO A 193 22.62 2.72 6.47
N ASP A 194 21.41 2.54 7.00
CA ASP A 194 20.99 1.29 7.61
C ASP A 194 20.84 0.16 6.57
N SER A 195 21.37 -1.02 6.90
CA SER A 195 21.35 -2.19 6.01
C SER A 195 19.95 -2.63 5.62
N THR A 196 18.98 -2.55 6.55
CA THR A 196 17.60 -2.94 6.27
C THR A 196 16.94 -1.96 5.31
N THR A 197 17.19 -0.66 5.46
CA THR A 197 16.67 0.37 4.55
C THR A 197 17.24 0.23 3.14
N VAL A 198 18.54 -0.06 3.00
CA VAL A 198 19.16 -0.32 1.69
C VAL A 198 18.58 -1.57 1.04
N GLU A 199 18.38 -2.66 1.80
CA GLU A 199 17.76 -3.89 1.29
C GLU A 199 16.33 -3.64 0.79
N ARG A 200 15.54 -2.85 1.51
CA ARG A 200 14.19 -2.43 1.09
C ARG A 200 14.21 -1.60 -0.19
N LEU A 201 15.10 -0.61 -0.29
CA LEU A 201 15.28 0.22 -1.48
C LEU A 201 15.61 -0.64 -2.71
N VAL A 202 16.62 -1.51 -2.58
CA VAL A 202 17.03 -2.41 -3.67
C VAL A 202 15.90 -3.36 -4.05
N THR A 203 15.22 -3.95 -3.07
CA THR A 203 14.07 -4.85 -3.30
C THR A 203 12.97 -4.14 -4.08
N LEU A 204 12.58 -2.93 -3.67
CA LEU A 204 11.58 -2.14 -4.38
C LEU A 204 11.99 -1.90 -5.84
N LEU A 205 13.20 -1.39 -6.06
CA LEU A 205 13.70 -1.07 -7.40
C LEU A 205 13.82 -2.30 -8.30
N ARG A 206 14.17 -3.46 -7.74
CA ARG A 206 14.15 -4.74 -8.47
C ARG A 206 12.73 -5.11 -8.91
N THR A 207 11.73 -4.96 -8.03
CA THR A 207 10.33 -5.29 -8.32
C THR A 207 9.73 -4.35 -9.37
N VAL A 208 9.95 -3.04 -9.25
CA VAL A 208 9.28 -2.05 -10.10
C VAL A 208 10.09 -1.63 -11.32
N GLY A 209 11.38 -1.96 -11.37
CA GLY A 209 12.32 -1.46 -12.38
C GLY A 209 11.89 -1.77 -13.82
N ALA A 210 11.42 -2.99 -14.07
CA ALA A 210 10.88 -3.37 -15.38
C ALA A 210 9.66 -2.49 -15.76
N THR A 211 8.66 -2.41 -14.88
CA THR A 211 7.44 -1.62 -15.11
C THR A 211 7.71 -0.12 -15.24
N MET A 212 8.66 0.42 -14.46
CA MET A 212 9.10 1.81 -14.58
C MET A 212 9.84 2.07 -15.89
N SER A 213 10.56 1.08 -16.42
CA SER A 213 11.30 1.23 -17.68
C SER A 213 10.42 1.21 -18.94
N GLU A 214 9.15 0.86 -18.82
CA GLU A 214 8.17 0.95 -19.92
C GLU A 214 7.87 2.40 -20.32
N ASP A 215 7.96 3.33 -19.36
CA ASP A 215 7.67 4.75 -19.54
C ASP A 215 8.97 5.57 -19.61
N ALA A 216 9.05 6.54 -20.54
CA ALA A 216 10.24 7.39 -20.70
C ALA A 216 10.58 8.18 -19.42
N GLN A 217 9.56 8.68 -18.71
CA GLN A 217 9.74 9.35 -17.42
C GLN A 217 10.31 8.40 -16.35
N GLY A 218 9.85 7.15 -16.34
CA GLY A 218 10.34 6.14 -15.40
C GLY A 218 11.79 5.76 -15.67
N CYS A 219 12.20 5.65 -16.94
CA CYS A 219 13.60 5.48 -17.33
C CYS A 219 14.51 6.60 -16.79
N LEU A 220 14.08 7.87 -16.92
CA LEU A 220 14.85 9.02 -16.40
C LEU A 220 14.96 9.01 -14.87
N LEU A 221 13.85 8.69 -14.19
CA LEU A 221 13.84 8.54 -12.73
C LEU A 221 14.74 7.41 -12.25
N LEU A 222 14.65 6.22 -12.85
CA LEU A 222 15.52 5.08 -12.54
C LEU A 222 17.00 5.43 -12.74
N ALA A 223 17.33 6.16 -13.82
CA ALA A 223 18.70 6.62 -14.04
C ALA A 223 19.20 7.52 -12.92
N THR A 224 18.33 8.44 -12.46
CA THR A 224 18.63 9.37 -11.37
C THR A 224 18.77 8.65 -10.03
N TYR A 225 17.91 7.67 -9.73
CA TYR A 225 17.98 6.88 -8.50
C TYR A 225 19.28 6.11 -8.39
N ILE A 226 19.63 5.37 -9.44
CA ILE A 226 20.86 4.56 -9.47
C ILE A 226 22.10 5.44 -9.37
N GLN A 227 22.13 6.57 -10.09
CA GLN A 227 23.23 7.52 -9.95
C GLN A 227 23.39 7.99 -8.49
N ARG A 228 22.29 8.35 -7.84
CA ARG A 228 22.31 8.78 -6.44
C ARG A 228 22.75 7.65 -5.49
N ILE A 229 22.27 6.42 -5.73
CA ILE A 229 22.67 5.23 -4.97
C ILE A 229 24.19 5.00 -5.10
N ASP A 230 24.74 5.07 -6.31
CA ASP A 230 26.16 4.89 -6.56
C ASP A 230 27.00 6.00 -5.91
N GLU A 231 26.54 7.25 -5.97
CA GLU A 231 27.27 8.40 -5.43
C GLU A 231 27.22 8.48 -3.90
N VAL A 232 26.10 8.13 -3.28
CA VAL A 232 25.90 8.27 -1.83
C VAL A 232 26.21 6.98 -1.08
N LEU A 233 25.71 5.84 -1.55
CA LEU A 233 25.78 4.58 -0.81
C LEU A 233 27.06 3.80 -1.13
N LEU A 234 27.44 3.63 -2.39
CA LEU A 234 28.65 2.85 -2.73
C LEU A 234 29.95 3.54 -2.29
N LYS A 235 29.96 4.88 -2.25
CA LYS A 235 31.12 5.66 -1.74
C LYS A 235 31.18 5.75 -0.22
N CYS A 236 30.18 5.22 0.49
CA CYS A 236 30.17 5.19 1.94
C CYS A 236 31.02 4.03 2.46
N ASP A 237 32.12 4.34 3.16
CA ASP A 237 33.05 3.35 3.70
C ASP A 237 32.43 2.49 4.82
N SER A 238 31.46 3.02 5.57
CA SER A 238 30.75 2.29 6.63
C SER A 238 29.66 1.35 6.12
N LEU A 239 29.36 1.35 4.81
CA LEU A 239 28.34 0.45 4.26
C LEU A 239 28.78 -1.02 4.33
N PRO A 240 27.96 -1.94 4.87
CA PRO A 240 28.29 -3.36 4.92
C PRO A 240 28.49 -4.00 3.53
N SER A 241 29.32 -5.04 3.46
CA SER A 241 29.61 -5.75 2.21
C SER A 241 28.36 -6.31 1.53
N ARG A 242 27.42 -6.88 2.30
CA ARG A 242 26.14 -7.39 1.78
C ARG A 242 25.33 -6.29 1.08
N SER A 243 25.21 -5.11 1.68
CA SER A 243 24.48 -3.98 1.10
C SER A 243 25.16 -3.49 -0.19
N ARG A 244 26.49 -3.46 -0.23
CA ARG A 244 27.24 -3.16 -1.47
C ARG A 244 26.95 -4.18 -2.56
N SER A 245 26.98 -5.48 -2.26
CA SER A 245 26.65 -6.53 -3.23
C SER A 245 25.23 -6.38 -3.79
N LEU A 246 24.23 -6.10 -2.94
CA LEU A 246 22.86 -5.86 -3.39
C LEU A 246 22.74 -4.71 -4.39
N ILE A 247 23.48 -3.62 -4.17
CA ILE A 247 23.51 -2.46 -5.07
C ILE A 247 24.20 -2.82 -6.40
N LEU A 248 25.30 -3.56 -6.35
CA LEU A 248 25.98 -4.02 -7.56
C LEU A 248 25.09 -4.94 -8.40
N ASP A 249 24.40 -5.89 -7.78
CA ASP A 249 23.45 -6.78 -8.45
C ASP A 249 22.29 -5.99 -9.09
N LEU A 250 21.81 -4.93 -8.43
CA LEU A 250 20.79 -4.04 -8.99
C LEU A 250 21.31 -3.33 -10.26
N ASN A 251 22.56 -2.86 -10.24
CA ASN A 251 23.18 -2.21 -11.39
C ASN A 251 23.37 -3.17 -12.56
N GLU A 252 23.73 -4.42 -12.29
CA GLU A 252 23.80 -5.48 -13.29
C GLU A 252 22.43 -5.79 -13.89
N LEU A 253 21.40 -5.97 -13.05
CA LEU A 253 20.03 -6.18 -13.49
C LEU A 253 19.54 -5.04 -14.41
N ARG A 254 19.87 -3.79 -14.06
CA ARG A 254 19.56 -2.63 -14.90
C ARG A 254 20.28 -2.69 -16.26
N LYS A 255 21.57 -3.03 -16.28
CA LYS A 255 22.34 -3.19 -17.54
C LYS A 255 21.79 -4.31 -18.41
N ALA A 256 21.27 -5.38 -17.80
CA ALA A 256 20.57 -6.46 -18.48
C ALA A 256 19.16 -6.08 -18.98
N GLY A 257 18.73 -4.83 -18.79
CA GLY A 257 17.42 -4.34 -19.22
C GLY A 257 16.28 -4.89 -18.36
N TRP A 258 16.50 -5.06 -17.06
CA TRP A 258 15.53 -5.56 -16.09
C TRP A 258 15.02 -6.99 -16.35
N LYS A 259 15.77 -7.76 -17.13
CA LYS A 259 15.50 -9.18 -17.36
C LYS A 259 16.22 -9.99 -16.29
N VAL A 260 15.47 -10.75 -15.50
CA VAL A 260 16.05 -11.68 -14.52
C VAL A 260 16.57 -12.91 -15.29
N GLU A 261 17.88 -13.15 -15.29
CA GLU A 261 18.45 -14.39 -15.81
C GLU A 261 17.96 -15.57 -14.93
N GLY A 262 17.00 -16.35 -15.45
CA GLY A 262 16.50 -17.56 -14.79
C GLY A 262 14.98 -17.71 -14.64
N SER A 263 14.15 -16.73 -14.96
CA SER A 263 12.69 -16.96 -15.08
C SER A 263 12.36 -17.44 -16.49
N THR A 264 12.39 -18.76 -16.69
CA THR A 264 11.69 -19.38 -17.81
C THR A 264 10.22 -19.01 -17.73
N ASN A 265 9.76 -18.25 -18.71
CA ASN A 265 8.35 -18.05 -19.03
C ASN A 265 7.62 -19.39 -19.04
N GLY A 266 6.82 -19.61 -18.02
CA GLY A 266 5.87 -20.69 -17.94
C GLY A 266 4.75 -20.24 -17.01
N HIS A 267 3.95 -19.25 -17.46
CA HIS A 267 2.51 -19.12 -17.19
C HIS A 267 1.85 -17.87 -17.82
N ASP A 268 2.58 -16.95 -18.46
CA ASP A 268 1.99 -15.72 -19.06
C ASP A 268 1.99 -15.70 -20.61
N ALA A 269 1.51 -16.77 -21.24
CA ALA A 269 1.32 -16.79 -22.71
C ALA A 269 -0.03 -17.36 -23.19
N ALA A 270 -1.04 -17.50 -22.33
CA ALA A 270 -2.30 -18.16 -22.70
C ALA A 270 -3.56 -17.26 -22.72
N LEU A 271 -3.50 -15.97 -22.36
CA LEU A 271 -4.72 -15.15 -22.23
C LEU A 271 -4.79 -13.89 -23.11
N THR A 272 -3.96 -13.78 -24.15
CA THR A 272 -4.04 -12.64 -25.11
C THR A 272 -4.22 -13.08 -26.56
N SER A 273 -4.97 -14.17 -26.79
CA SER A 273 -5.44 -14.51 -28.14
C SER A 273 -6.86 -15.07 -28.10
N GLN A 274 -7.83 -14.18 -27.89
CA GLN A 274 -9.20 -14.29 -28.41
C GLN A 274 -9.95 -12.98 -28.12
N ALA A 275 -9.70 -11.99 -28.98
CA ALA A 275 -10.57 -10.84 -29.18
C ALA A 275 -10.28 -10.28 -30.58
N VAL A 276 -10.81 -10.97 -31.58
CA VAL A 276 -11.16 -10.41 -32.91
C VAL A 276 -12.61 -10.78 -33.15
#